data_AF-A0A533QA74-F1
#
_entry.id   AF-A0A533QA74-F1
#
_cell.length_a   1.000
_cell.length_b   1.000
_cell.length_c   1.000
_cell.angle_alpha   90.00
_cell.angle_beta   90.00
_cell.angle_gamma   90.00
#
_symmetry.space_group_name_H-M   'P 1'
#
loop_
_entity.id
_entity.type
_entity.pdbx_description
1 polymer ?
#
loop_
_entity_poly.entity_id
_entity_poly.type
_entity_poly.pdbx_seq_one_letter_code
_entity_poly.pdbx_strand_id
1 'polypeptide(L)'
;MKAEGKEKINLTDRDANHMKGGGSKDIRPGYNCQAAVTESGIIVAAEAVTEANDRNQLKSVIELAEANTQEKVKEVAADCGYGSYANYEYLEERGIDGYIPDDRFQQYKSGAYKKEENRYHTTNFTYDAASDRYVCPEGKRLLYRKTGTEKTASRQLNHKVYKGTECGACQKRSLCTKAKVRELFMDICEPLLQKMREKLTSDEGRRKYFMRQSSVYH
;
A
#
# COMPACT_ATOMS: atom_id res chain seq x y z
N MET A 1 14.67 -33.89 12.89
CA MET A 1 13.57 -33.44 13.77
C MET A 1 13.56 -31.92 13.76
N LYS A 2 12.42 -31.31 13.41
CA LYS A 2 12.21 -29.86 13.42
C LYS A 2 12.21 -29.39 14.88
N ALA A 3 13.08 -28.43 15.23
CA ALA A 3 12.95 -27.72 16.49
C ALA A 3 11.89 -26.62 16.28
N GLU A 4 10.78 -26.76 16.98
CA GLU A 4 9.66 -25.83 17.03
C GLU A 4 10.12 -24.43 17.46
N GLY A 5 9.46 -23.41 16.90
CA GLY A 5 9.77 -22.01 17.11
C GLY A 5 9.73 -21.62 18.59
N LYS A 6 10.89 -21.27 19.14
CA LYS A 6 10.95 -20.58 20.43
C LYS A 6 10.44 -19.16 20.22
N GLU A 7 9.21 -18.90 20.65
CA GLU A 7 8.68 -17.56 20.86
C GLU A 7 9.63 -16.83 21.82
N LYS A 8 10.24 -15.73 21.35
CA LYS A 8 11.13 -14.91 22.19
C LYS A 8 10.26 -14.08 23.13
N ILE A 9 9.87 -14.69 24.24
CA ILE A 9 9.16 -14.04 25.33
C ILE A 9 10.09 -13.06 26.05
N ASN A 10 9.64 -11.83 26.25
CA ASN A 10 10.29 -10.93 27.20
C ASN A 10 9.90 -11.39 28.61
N LEU A 11 10.92 -11.63 29.46
CA LEU A 11 10.73 -12.16 30.81
C LEU A 11 10.24 -11.11 31.80
N THR A 12 10.39 -9.82 31.48
CA THR A 12 10.00 -8.69 32.34
C THR A 12 8.60 -8.19 32.01
N ASP A 13 8.23 -8.20 30.74
CA ASP A 13 6.89 -7.87 30.25
C ASP A 13 6.53 -8.89 29.17
N ARG A 14 5.61 -9.80 29.47
CA ARG A 14 5.23 -10.90 28.58
C ARG A 14 4.45 -10.43 27.36
N ASP A 15 3.84 -9.25 27.42
CA ASP A 15 3.03 -8.68 26.35
C ASP A 15 3.90 -7.88 25.36
N ALA A 16 5.12 -7.48 25.76
CA ALA A 16 6.05 -6.77 24.90
C ALA A 16 6.65 -7.68 23.82
N ASN A 17 6.47 -7.29 22.55
CA ASN A 17 7.02 -8.02 21.42
C ASN A 17 8.40 -7.49 21.02
N HIS A 18 9.23 -8.34 20.43
CA HIS A 18 10.57 -7.97 19.98
C HIS A 18 10.50 -7.20 18.65
N MET A 19 10.66 -5.88 18.72
CA MET A 19 10.58 -4.97 17.56
C MET A 19 11.94 -4.35 17.24
N LYS A 20 12.18 -3.99 15.98
CA LYS A 20 13.37 -3.20 15.62
C LYS A 20 13.20 -1.77 16.10
N GLY A 21 14.15 -1.26 16.87
CA GLY A 21 14.16 0.15 17.24
C GLY A 21 14.44 1.03 16.02
N GLY A 22 13.71 2.13 15.85
CA GLY A 22 13.84 3.06 14.72
C GLY A 22 15.30 3.42 14.41
N GLY A 23 15.72 3.24 13.16
CA GLY A 23 17.08 3.56 12.70
C GLY A 23 18.18 2.58 13.13
N SER A 24 17.88 1.56 13.95
CA SER A 24 18.87 0.59 14.44
C SER A 24 18.54 -0.84 13.95
N LYS A 25 19.57 -1.69 13.81
CA LYS A 25 19.36 -3.14 13.62
C LYS A 25 19.00 -3.86 14.92
N ASP A 26 18.90 -3.10 16.01
CA ASP A 26 18.75 -3.64 17.34
C ASP A 26 17.29 -3.98 17.61
N ILE A 27 17.05 -5.20 18.06
CA ILE A 27 15.70 -5.73 18.31
C ILE A 27 15.49 -5.67 19.82
N ARG A 28 14.59 -4.79 20.25
CA ARG A 28 14.25 -4.60 21.66
C ARG A 28 12.78 -4.96 21.89
N PRO A 29 12.43 -5.49 23.06
CA PRO A 29 11.05 -5.58 23.46
C PRO A 29 10.43 -4.18 23.51
N GLY A 30 9.25 -4.02 22.91
CA GLY A 30 8.54 -2.76 22.88
C GLY A 30 7.14 -2.89 22.31
N TYR A 31 6.41 -1.78 22.40
CA TYR A 31 5.11 -1.61 21.79
C TYR A 31 5.23 -0.66 20.63
N ASN A 32 4.37 -0.86 19.64
CA ASN A 32 4.18 0.07 18.55
C ASN A 32 3.06 1.03 18.94
N CYS A 33 3.40 2.29 19.18
CA CYS A 33 2.43 3.30 19.60
C CYS A 33 1.89 4.05 18.39
N GLN A 34 0.58 4.05 18.23
CA GLN A 34 -0.13 4.81 17.21
C GLN A 34 -0.86 5.98 17.84
N ALA A 35 -0.96 7.09 17.12
CA ALA A 35 -1.69 8.27 17.57
C ALA A 35 -2.41 8.96 16.41
N ALA A 36 -3.65 9.38 16.65
CA ALA A 36 -4.40 10.29 15.78
C ALA A 36 -4.33 11.70 16.35
N VAL A 37 -3.99 12.66 15.48
CA VAL A 37 -3.85 14.07 15.82
C VAL A 37 -4.72 14.89 14.89
N THR A 38 -5.47 15.85 15.43
CA THR A 38 -6.25 16.81 14.64
C THR A 38 -5.33 17.79 13.91
N GLU A 39 -5.87 18.54 12.95
CA GLU A 39 -5.13 19.63 12.28
C GLU A 39 -4.63 20.70 13.27
N SER A 40 -5.34 20.91 14.38
CA SER A 40 -4.96 21.82 15.46
C SER A 40 -3.94 21.24 16.45
N GLY A 41 -3.40 20.04 16.19
CA GLY A 41 -2.38 19.41 17.03
C GLY A 41 -2.92 18.69 18.27
N ILE A 42 -4.22 18.43 18.37
CA ILE A 42 -4.82 17.75 19.52
C ILE A 42 -4.78 16.24 19.29
N ILE A 43 -4.21 15.48 20.23
CA ILE A 43 -4.27 14.03 20.21
C ILE A 43 -5.68 13.58 20.58
N VAL A 44 -6.37 12.90 19.67
CA VAL A 44 -7.75 12.42 19.84
C VAL A 44 -7.85 10.90 19.97
N ALA A 45 -6.80 10.19 19.61
CA ALA A 45 -6.67 8.75 19.88
C ALA A 45 -5.19 8.40 20.05
N ALA A 46 -4.92 7.45 20.93
CA ALA A 46 -3.61 6.82 21.07
C ALA A 46 -3.79 5.37 21.48
N GLU A 47 -3.04 4.47 20.89
CA GLU A 47 -3.08 3.03 21.17
C GLU A 47 -1.67 2.45 21.14
N ALA A 48 -1.37 1.54 22.07
CA ALA A 48 -0.13 0.79 22.08
C ALA A 48 -0.42 -0.65 21.67
N VAL A 49 0.14 -1.10 20.55
CA VAL A 49 -0.09 -2.45 20.00
C VAL A 49 1.20 -3.26 19.97
N THR A 50 1.06 -4.57 20.03
CA THR A 50 2.18 -5.52 20.00
C THR A 50 2.52 -5.98 18.58
N GLU A 51 1.73 -5.56 17.59
CA GLU A 51 2.00 -5.78 16.17
C GLU A 51 3.10 -4.84 15.66
N ALA A 52 4.13 -5.42 15.04
CA ALA A 52 5.25 -4.65 14.50
C ALA A 52 4.95 -3.96 13.15
N ASN A 53 3.74 -4.11 12.60
CA ASN A 53 3.38 -3.63 11.26
C ASN A 53 2.21 -2.64 11.32
N ASP A 54 2.46 -1.39 10.94
CA ASP A 54 1.48 -0.30 10.97
C ASP A 54 0.33 -0.48 9.98
N ARG A 55 0.50 -1.34 8.96
CA ARG A 55 -0.51 -1.53 7.89
C ARG A 55 -1.88 -1.95 8.40
N ASN A 56 -1.97 -2.59 9.57
CA ASN A 56 -3.23 -3.05 10.14
C ASN A 56 -3.86 -2.04 11.11
N GLN A 57 -3.18 -0.95 11.43
CA GLN A 57 -3.53 -0.08 12.56
C GLN A 57 -4.31 1.18 12.15
N LEU A 58 -4.45 1.47 10.85
CA LEU A 58 -5.18 2.65 10.39
C LEU A 58 -6.64 2.63 10.84
N LYS A 59 -7.29 1.48 10.62
CA LYS A 59 -8.71 1.28 10.93
C LYS A 59 -8.98 1.43 12.42
N SER A 60 -8.18 0.78 13.28
CA SER A 60 -8.38 0.84 14.74
C SER A 60 -8.25 2.26 15.26
N VAL A 61 -7.22 2.99 14.80
CA VAL A 61 -6.97 4.37 15.22
C VAL A 61 -8.08 5.33 14.76
N ILE A 62 -8.62 5.16 13.54
CA ILE A 62 -9.76 5.95 13.07
C ILE A 62 -11.00 5.66 13.91
N GLU A 63 -11.32 4.39 14.16
CA GLU A 63 -12.49 4.01 14.95
C GLU A 63 -12.39 4.50 16.40
N LEU A 64 -11.20 4.46 16.99
CA LEU A 64 -10.93 5.01 18.32
C LEU A 64 -11.07 6.54 18.35
N ALA A 65 -10.59 7.24 17.32
CA ALA A 65 -10.75 8.69 17.22
C ALA A 65 -12.22 9.10 17.09
N GLU A 66 -13.00 8.38 16.27
CA GLU A 66 -14.45 8.61 16.17
C GLU A 66 -15.16 8.32 17.49
N ALA A 67 -14.77 7.26 18.20
CA ALA A 67 -15.35 6.93 19.50
C ALA A 67 -15.02 7.98 20.58
N ASN A 68 -13.80 8.52 20.60
CA ASN A 68 -13.40 9.52 21.59
C ASN A 68 -14.02 10.89 21.31
N THR A 69 -14.13 11.28 20.04
CA THR A 69 -14.66 12.59 19.63
C THR A 69 -16.17 12.60 19.44
N GLN A 70 -16.79 11.42 19.27
CA GLN A 70 -18.18 11.26 18.83
C GLN A 70 -18.46 11.91 17.45
N GLU A 71 -17.41 12.15 16.66
CA GLU A 71 -17.49 12.72 15.31
C GLU A 71 -16.98 11.74 14.27
N LYS A 72 -17.46 11.88 13.02
CA LYS A 72 -16.99 11.07 11.90
C LYS A 72 -15.75 11.67 11.27
N VAL A 73 -14.72 10.84 11.07
CA VAL A 73 -13.51 11.25 10.36
C VAL A 73 -13.84 11.38 8.88
N LYS A 74 -13.59 12.56 8.30
CA LYS A 74 -13.84 12.84 6.88
C LYS A 74 -12.59 12.77 6.03
N GLU A 75 -11.44 13.12 6.59
CA GLU A 75 -10.15 13.15 5.91
C GLU A 75 -9.09 12.51 6.80
N VAL A 76 -8.11 11.82 6.20
CA VAL A 76 -7.00 11.23 6.93
C VAL A 76 -5.70 11.34 6.15
N ALA A 77 -4.61 11.72 6.81
CA ALA A 77 -3.27 11.67 6.26
C ALA A 77 -2.39 10.80 7.15
N ALA A 78 -1.66 9.85 6.55
CA ALA A 78 -0.82 8.90 7.27
C ALA A 78 0.46 8.58 6.50
N ASP A 79 1.44 8.01 7.20
CA ASP A 79 2.75 7.70 6.63
C ASP A 79 2.72 6.49 5.69
N CYS A 80 3.81 6.29 4.94
CA CYS A 80 3.89 5.20 3.96
C CYS A 80 3.76 3.79 4.58
N GLY A 81 4.02 3.65 5.88
CA GLY A 81 3.78 2.43 6.65
C GLY A 81 2.31 2.00 6.64
N TYR A 82 1.38 2.94 6.48
CA TYR A 82 -0.06 2.68 6.39
C TYR A 82 -0.54 2.41 4.95
N GLY A 83 0.32 2.59 3.94
CA GLY A 83 -0.02 2.35 2.55
C GLY A 83 -0.27 0.87 2.28
N SER A 84 -1.54 0.48 2.15
CA SER A 84 -1.95 -0.90 1.86
C SER A 84 -3.30 -0.92 1.13
N TYR A 85 -3.52 -1.94 0.30
CA TYR A 85 -4.80 -2.12 -0.39
C TYR A 85 -5.98 -2.22 0.58
N ALA A 86 -5.82 -2.94 1.70
CA ALA A 86 -6.86 -3.07 2.72
C ALA A 86 -7.26 -1.71 3.31
N ASN A 87 -6.29 -0.82 3.54
CA ASN A 87 -6.57 0.52 4.03
C ASN A 87 -7.23 1.39 2.96
N TYR A 88 -6.81 1.28 1.70
CA TYR A 88 -7.46 2.01 0.61
C TYR A 88 -8.91 1.56 0.38
N GLU A 89 -9.18 0.26 0.43
CA GLU A 89 -10.53 -0.30 0.39
C GLU A 89 -11.37 0.24 1.57
N TYR A 90 -10.85 0.15 2.80
CA TYR A 90 -11.54 0.65 3.99
C TYR A 90 -11.91 2.14 3.89
N LEU A 91 -10.98 2.98 3.44
CA LEU A 91 -11.21 4.41 3.26
C LEU A 91 -12.27 4.68 2.20
N GLU A 92 -12.24 3.94 1.08
CA GLU A 92 -13.25 4.08 0.02
C GLU A 92 -14.64 3.63 0.48
N GLU A 93 -14.76 2.48 1.14
CA GLU A 93 -16.01 1.95 1.69
C GLU A 93 -16.64 2.90 2.71
N ARG A 94 -15.81 3.57 3.51
CA ARG A 94 -16.25 4.53 4.53
C ARG A 94 -16.46 5.95 3.99
N GLY A 95 -16.08 6.22 2.73
CA GLY A 95 -16.12 7.57 2.15
C GLY A 95 -15.16 8.55 2.83
N ILE A 96 -14.06 8.06 3.39
CA ILE A 96 -13.04 8.87 4.06
C ILE A 96 -11.97 9.26 3.05
N ASP A 97 -11.66 10.55 2.99
CA ASP A 97 -10.71 11.07 2.03
C ASP A 97 -9.26 10.90 2.52
N GLY A 98 -8.59 9.87 2.02
CA GLY A 98 -7.23 9.49 2.44
C GLY A 98 -6.09 10.18 1.67
N TYR A 99 -4.97 10.40 2.36
CA TYR A 99 -3.70 10.90 1.82
C TYR A 99 -2.56 10.05 2.37
N ILE A 100 -2.38 8.84 1.82
CA ILE A 100 -1.45 7.84 2.35
C ILE A 100 -0.60 7.29 1.20
N PRO A 101 0.71 7.58 1.14
CA PRO A 101 1.57 7.04 0.11
C PRO A 101 1.80 5.54 0.31
N ASP A 102 2.04 4.81 -0.77
CA ASP A 102 2.58 3.46 -0.69
C ASP A 102 4.12 3.45 -0.60
N ASP A 103 4.70 2.29 -0.32
CA ASP A 103 6.16 2.10 -0.20
C ASP A 103 6.93 2.40 -1.49
N ARG A 104 6.26 2.39 -2.66
CA ARG A 104 6.84 2.72 -3.96
C ARG A 104 6.45 4.09 -4.49
N PHE A 105 5.78 4.91 -3.66
CA PHE A 105 5.29 6.22 -4.09
C PHE A 105 6.41 7.15 -4.58
N GLN A 106 7.60 7.10 -3.96
CA GLN A 106 8.72 7.96 -4.37
C GLN A 106 9.29 7.57 -5.74
N GLN A 107 9.36 6.27 -6.05
CA GLN A 107 9.75 5.76 -7.36
C GLN A 107 8.71 6.12 -8.43
N TYR A 108 7.43 6.06 -8.07
CA TYR A 108 6.35 6.54 -8.93
C TYR A 108 6.47 8.04 -9.22
N LYS A 109 6.61 8.87 -8.17
CA LYS A 109 6.69 10.34 -8.26
C LYS A 109 7.91 10.82 -9.03
N SER A 110 9.07 10.20 -8.83
CA SER A 110 10.31 10.53 -9.55
C SER A 110 10.29 10.08 -11.03
N GLY A 111 9.27 9.34 -11.45
CA GLY A 111 9.22 8.77 -12.79
C GLY A 111 10.25 7.67 -13.03
N ALA A 112 10.79 7.05 -11.97
CA ALA A 112 11.80 5.99 -12.10
C ALA A 112 11.33 4.85 -13.01
N TYR A 113 10.05 4.49 -12.91
CA TYR A 113 9.45 3.45 -13.76
C TYR A 113 9.25 3.88 -15.22
N LYS A 114 9.23 5.18 -15.52
CA LYS A 114 9.08 5.71 -16.89
C LYS A 114 10.39 5.76 -17.67
N LYS A 115 11.54 5.51 -17.03
CA LYS A 115 12.83 5.40 -17.71
C LYS A 115 12.80 4.24 -18.71
N GLU A 116 13.53 4.36 -19.82
CA GLU A 116 13.54 3.37 -20.89
C GLU A 116 14.01 1.97 -20.42
N GLU A 117 14.95 1.91 -19.46
CA GLU A 117 15.38 0.66 -18.83
C GLU A 117 14.22 -0.10 -18.13
N ASN A 118 13.20 0.63 -17.70
CA ASN A 118 12.01 0.11 -17.02
C ASN A 118 10.79 0.06 -17.96
N ARG A 119 10.96 0.21 -19.29
CA ARG A 119 9.87 0.25 -20.27
C ARG A 119 8.81 -0.83 -20.03
N TYR A 120 9.22 -2.07 -19.74
CA TYR A 120 8.31 -3.22 -19.52
C TYR A 120 7.98 -3.52 -18.05
N HIS A 121 8.21 -2.55 -17.15
CA HIS A 121 7.66 -2.59 -15.80
C HIS A 121 6.13 -2.55 -15.85
N THR A 122 5.44 -3.26 -14.96
CA THR A 122 3.98 -3.41 -14.98
C THR A 122 3.23 -2.07 -14.94
N THR A 123 3.78 -1.05 -14.26
CA THR A 123 3.18 0.30 -14.19
C THR A 123 3.10 1.01 -15.54
N ASN A 124 3.84 0.55 -16.55
CA ASN A 124 3.83 1.12 -17.90
C ASN A 124 2.84 0.39 -18.84
N PHE A 125 2.02 -0.52 -18.30
CA PHE A 125 0.90 -1.11 -19.01
C PHE A 125 -0.34 -0.31 -18.65
N THR A 126 -0.98 0.29 -19.65
CA THR A 126 -2.15 1.14 -19.46
C THR A 126 -3.40 0.28 -19.38
N TYR A 127 -4.22 0.49 -18.36
CA TYR A 127 -5.52 -0.17 -18.23
C TYR A 127 -6.59 0.59 -19.02
N ASP A 128 -7.33 -0.13 -19.86
CA ASP A 128 -8.52 0.34 -20.57
C ASP A 128 -9.76 -0.24 -19.86
N ALA A 129 -10.38 0.60 -19.03
CA ALA A 129 -11.54 0.24 -18.24
C ALA A 129 -12.79 -0.07 -19.10
N ALA A 130 -12.93 0.56 -20.27
CA ALA A 130 -14.09 0.34 -21.14
C ALA A 130 -14.14 -1.08 -21.70
N SER A 131 -13.00 -1.76 -21.76
CA SER A 131 -12.87 -3.08 -22.37
C SER A 131 -12.23 -4.14 -21.47
N ASP A 132 -12.04 -3.84 -20.18
CA ASP A 132 -11.35 -4.70 -19.19
C ASP A 132 -10.07 -5.33 -19.75
N ARG A 133 -9.16 -4.48 -20.27
CA ARG A 133 -7.90 -4.93 -20.89
C ARG A 133 -6.73 -4.05 -20.50
N TYR A 134 -5.52 -4.58 -20.66
CA TYR A 134 -4.29 -3.80 -20.60
C TYR A 134 -3.68 -3.62 -21.99
N VAL A 135 -2.98 -2.51 -22.18
CA VAL A 135 -2.18 -2.21 -23.37
C VAL A 135 -0.72 -2.09 -22.93
N CYS A 136 0.17 -2.86 -23.58
CA CYS A 136 1.59 -2.81 -23.28
C CYS A 136 2.28 -1.61 -23.97
N PRO A 137 3.54 -1.30 -23.62
CA PRO A 137 4.30 -0.21 -24.24
C PRO A 137 4.46 -0.28 -25.77
N GLU A 138 4.23 -1.45 -26.37
CA GLU A 138 4.27 -1.67 -27.82
C GLU A 138 2.87 -1.60 -28.47
N GLY A 139 1.86 -1.11 -27.75
CA GLY A 139 0.48 -0.98 -28.23
C GLY A 139 -0.30 -2.30 -28.29
N LYS A 140 0.27 -3.41 -27.81
CA LYS A 140 -0.35 -4.74 -27.89
C LYS A 140 -1.22 -5.02 -26.67
N ARG A 141 -2.28 -5.79 -26.90
CA ARG A 141 -3.32 -6.04 -25.89
C ARG A 141 -2.97 -7.22 -24.98
N LEU A 142 -3.39 -7.10 -23.73
CA LEU A 142 -3.47 -8.16 -22.74
C LEU A 142 -4.92 -8.26 -22.29
N LEU A 143 -5.55 -9.41 -22.56
CA LEU A 143 -6.97 -9.64 -22.27
C LEU A 143 -7.12 -10.35 -20.93
N TYR A 144 -8.22 -10.08 -20.24
CA TYR A 144 -8.61 -10.82 -19.04
C TYR A 144 -8.63 -12.33 -19.32
N ARG A 145 -8.06 -13.10 -18.40
CA ARG A 145 -7.97 -14.57 -18.48
C ARG A 145 -8.75 -15.25 -17.38
N LYS A 146 -8.51 -14.84 -16.12
CA LYS A 146 -9.12 -15.44 -14.94
C LYS A 146 -8.96 -14.53 -13.72
N THR A 147 -9.80 -14.75 -12.73
CA THR A 147 -9.62 -14.25 -11.37
C THR A 147 -9.06 -15.37 -10.49
N GLY A 148 -8.26 -15.00 -9.51
CA GLY A 148 -7.73 -15.91 -8.50
C GLY A 148 -7.79 -15.28 -7.11
N THR A 149 -7.70 -16.14 -6.12
CA THR A 149 -7.66 -15.76 -4.71
C THR A 149 -6.51 -16.47 -4.03
N GLU A 150 -5.69 -15.72 -3.30
CA GLU A 150 -4.56 -16.25 -2.54
C GLU A 150 -4.58 -15.67 -1.12
N LYS A 151 -4.21 -16.46 -0.11
CA LYS A 151 -4.01 -15.93 1.24
C LYS A 151 -2.60 -15.38 1.36
N THR A 152 -2.47 -14.10 1.68
CA THR A 152 -1.21 -13.48 2.10
C THR A 152 -1.17 -13.35 3.62
N ALA A 153 -0.03 -12.98 4.18
CA ALA A 153 0.11 -12.75 5.62
C ALA A 153 -0.80 -11.62 6.15
N SER A 154 -1.14 -10.64 5.30
CA SER A 154 -1.92 -9.46 5.70
C SER A 154 -3.38 -9.49 5.26
N ARG A 155 -3.72 -10.19 4.17
CA ARG A 155 -5.11 -10.30 3.69
C ARG A 155 -5.34 -11.41 2.68
N GLN A 156 -6.60 -11.66 2.36
CA GLN A 156 -6.99 -12.38 1.15
C GLN A 156 -6.75 -11.50 -0.08
N LEU A 157 -5.80 -11.90 -0.92
CA LEU A 157 -5.45 -11.28 -2.19
C LEU A 157 -6.39 -11.79 -3.29
N ASN A 158 -7.31 -10.94 -3.73
CA ASN A 158 -8.10 -11.20 -4.93
C ASN A 158 -7.45 -10.49 -6.12
N HIS A 159 -7.14 -11.23 -7.19
CA HIS A 159 -6.41 -10.70 -8.32
C HIS A 159 -7.02 -11.13 -9.67
N LYS A 160 -6.89 -10.27 -10.67
CA LYS A 160 -7.17 -10.59 -12.08
C LYS A 160 -5.88 -10.89 -12.82
N VAL A 161 -5.91 -11.90 -13.68
CA VAL A 161 -4.80 -12.25 -14.57
C VAL A 161 -5.13 -11.79 -15.98
N TYR A 162 -4.24 -11.01 -16.59
CA TYR A 162 -4.33 -10.58 -17.98
C TYR A 162 -3.19 -11.18 -18.80
N LYS A 163 -3.49 -11.62 -20.02
CA LYS A 163 -2.53 -12.35 -20.87
C LYS A 163 -2.38 -11.72 -22.24
N GLY A 164 -1.13 -11.52 -22.66
CA GLY A 164 -0.80 -10.96 -23.97
C GLY A 164 -1.23 -11.86 -25.12
N THR A 165 -1.90 -11.26 -26.12
CA THR A 165 -2.45 -11.97 -27.28
C THR A 165 -1.49 -11.98 -28.46
N GLU A 166 -0.62 -10.97 -28.59
CA GLU A 166 0.19 -10.71 -29.78
C GLU A 166 1.71 -10.80 -29.49
N CYS A 167 2.07 -11.51 -28.41
CA CYS A 167 3.46 -11.65 -27.97
C CYS A 167 4.31 -12.56 -28.88
N GLY A 168 3.70 -13.55 -29.55
CA GLY A 168 4.43 -14.53 -30.37
C GLY A 168 5.23 -13.91 -31.51
N ALA A 169 4.64 -12.92 -32.21
CA ALA A 169 5.29 -12.18 -33.30
C ALA A 169 5.94 -10.86 -32.82
N CYS A 170 6.10 -10.64 -31.50
CA CYS A 170 6.63 -9.39 -30.98
C CYS A 170 8.16 -9.37 -30.98
N GLN A 171 8.75 -8.47 -31.76
CA GLN A 171 10.22 -8.28 -31.82
C GLN A 171 10.81 -7.88 -30.45
N LYS A 172 10.03 -7.19 -29.62
CA LYS A 172 10.44 -6.77 -28.28
C LYS A 172 10.11 -7.78 -27.17
N ARG A 173 9.62 -8.98 -27.50
CA ARG A 173 9.21 -9.99 -26.50
C ARG A 173 10.33 -10.30 -25.52
N SER A 174 11.56 -10.48 -26.01
CA SER A 174 12.73 -10.83 -25.20
C SER A 174 13.08 -9.78 -24.15
N LEU A 175 12.79 -8.50 -24.42
CA LEU A 175 12.96 -7.41 -23.45
C LEU A 175 11.78 -7.32 -22.48
N CYS A 176 10.59 -7.74 -22.89
CA CYS A 176 9.35 -7.61 -22.13
C CYS A 176 9.09 -8.77 -21.15
N THR A 177 9.40 -10.00 -21.54
CA THR A 177 9.12 -11.20 -20.72
C THR A 177 9.98 -12.38 -21.13
N LYS A 178 10.34 -13.23 -20.15
CA LYS A 178 11.00 -14.52 -20.39
C LYS A 178 10.01 -15.61 -20.80
N ALA A 179 8.71 -15.43 -20.50
CA ALA A 179 7.67 -16.40 -20.82
C ALA A 179 7.25 -16.35 -22.31
N LYS A 180 6.46 -17.34 -22.75
CA LYS A 180 5.90 -17.36 -24.12
C LYS A 180 5.08 -16.10 -24.42
N VAL A 181 4.33 -15.61 -23.43
CA VAL A 181 3.58 -14.36 -23.50
C VAL A 181 3.69 -13.59 -22.18
N ARG A 182 3.42 -12.29 -22.19
CA ARG A 182 3.38 -11.49 -20.97
C ARG A 182 2.09 -11.79 -20.21
N GLU A 183 2.19 -12.00 -18.90
CA GLU A 183 1.04 -12.09 -18.00
C GLU A 183 1.18 -10.99 -16.94
N LEU A 184 0.06 -10.34 -16.61
CA LEU A 184 -0.04 -9.40 -15.49
C LEU A 184 -0.96 -9.98 -14.44
N PHE A 185 -0.52 -9.91 -13.19
CA PHE A 185 -1.28 -10.25 -12.01
C PHE A 185 -1.61 -8.94 -11.32
N MET A 186 -2.85 -8.49 -11.47
CA MET A 186 -3.28 -7.20 -10.97
C MET A 186 -4.22 -7.42 -9.80
N ASP A 187 -3.93 -6.75 -8.70
CA ASP A 187 -4.87 -6.66 -7.61
C ASP A 187 -6.19 -6.06 -8.07
N ILE A 188 -7.32 -6.54 -7.54
CA ILE A 188 -8.59 -5.88 -7.79
C ILE A 188 -8.58 -4.45 -7.24
N CYS A 189 -7.75 -4.18 -6.23
CA CYS A 189 -7.60 -2.88 -5.59
C CYS A 189 -6.50 -2.02 -6.25
N GLU A 190 -5.86 -2.48 -7.32
CA GLU A 190 -4.87 -1.69 -8.05
C GLU A 190 -5.40 -0.30 -8.46
N PRO A 191 -6.65 -0.15 -8.94
CA PRO A 191 -7.19 1.16 -9.27
C PRO A 191 -7.20 2.13 -8.07
N LEU A 192 -7.40 1.62 -6.84
CA LEU A 192 -7.38 2.45 -5.63
C LEU A 192 -5.98 2.98 -5.33
N LEU A 193 -4.96 2.13 -5.50
CA LEU A 193 -3.57 2.55 -5.39
C LEU A 193 -3.22 3.60 -6.45
N GLN A 194 -3.65 3.41 -7.70
CA GLN A 194 -3.40 4.38 -8.77
C GLN A 194 -4.07 5.72 -8.48
N LYS A 195 -5.35 5.71 -8.09
CA LYS A 195 -6.11 6.89 -7.66
C LYS A 195 -5.42 7.62 -6.51
N MET A 196 -4.94 6.89 -5.49
CA MET A 196 -4.22 7.48 -4.36
C MET A 196 -2.91 8.15 -4.80
N ARG A 197 -2.13 7.49 -5.67
CA ARG A 197 -0.88 8.05 -6.19
C ARG A 197 -1.11 9.32 -7.01
N GLU A 198 -2.09 9.29 -7.91
CA GLU A 198 -2.48 10.46 -8.71
C GLU A 198 -2.91 11.62 -7.80
N LYS A 199 -3.77 11.32 -6.82
CA LYS A 199 -4.21 12.29 -5.82
C LYS A 199 -3.03 12.91 -5.06
N LEU A 200 -2.11 12.11 -4.53
CA LEU A 200 -0.92 12.60 -3.82
C LEU A 200 0.06 13.38 -4.72
N THR A 201 0.00 13.20 -6.04
CA THR A 201 0.78 14.02 -6.98
C THR A 201 0.12 15.33 -7.38
N SER A 202 -1.18 15.52 -7.11
CA SER A 202 -1.89 16.79 -7.32
C SER A 202 -1.42 17.87 -6.33
N ASP A 203 -1.65 19.15 -6.66
CA ASP A 203 -1.27 20.26 -5.78
C ASP A 203 -2.01 20.24 -4.44
N GLU A 204 -3.29 19.88 -4.46
CA GLU A 204 -4.09 19.69 -3.24
C GLU A 204 -3.59 18.52 -2.39
N GLY A 205 -3.33 17.37 -3.02
CA GLY A 205 -2.83 16.20 -2.32
C GLY A 205 -1.45 16.41 -1.71
N ARG A 206 -0.57 17.14 -2.41
CA ARG A 206 0.73 17.56 -1.86
C ARG A 206 0.57 18.44 -0.63
N ARG A 207 -0.35 19.41 -0.67
CA ARG A 207 -0.62 20.32 0.45
C ARG A 207 -1.14 19.55 1.66
N LYS A 208 -2.17 18.73 1.48
CA LYS A 208 -2.79 17.94 2.56
C LYS A 208 -1.79 16.95 3.17
N TYR A 209 -0.99 16.26 2.35
CA TYR A 209 0.06 15.37 2.86
C TYR A 209 1.21 16.14 3.54
N PHE A 210 1.57 17.32 3.05
CA PHE A 210 2.59 18.17 3.68
C PHE A 210 2.17 18.64 5.08
N MET A 211 0.88 18.95 5.30
CA MET A 211 0.38 19.35 6.63
C MET A 211 0.70 18.29 7.69
N ARG A 212 0.63 16.99 7.35
CA ARG A 212 1.03 15.89 8.24
C ARG A 212 2.53 15.89 8.54
N GLN A 213 3.38 16.18 7.54
CA GLN A 213 4.82 16.29 7.74
C GLN A 213 5.18 17.48 8.65
N SER A 214 4.40 18.57 8.61
CA SER A 214 4.57 19.73 9.49
C SER A 214 3.93 19.57 10.88
N SER A 215 3.08 18.56 11.11
CA SER A 215 2.56 18.24 12.45
C SER A 215 3.58 17.50 13.34
N VAL A 216 4.79 17.24 12.82
CA VAL A 216 5.92 16.76 13.59
C VAL A 216 6.95 17.91 13.63
N TYR A 217 7.38 18.29 14.85
CA TYR A 217 8.28 19.40 15.22
C TYR A 217 7.58 20.77 15.40
N HIS A 218 7.68 21.47 16.54
CA HIS A 218 8.75 21.55 17.54
C HIS A 218 8.40 21.04 18.94
#